data_AF-A0A3G1VUX0-F1
#
_entry.id   AF-A0A3G1VUX0-F1
#
_cell.length_a   1.000
_cell.length_b   1.000
_cell.length_c   1.000
_cell.angle_alpha   90.00
_cell.angle_beta   90.00
_cell.angle_gamma   90.00
#
_symmetry.space_group_name_H-M   'P 1'
#
loop_
_entity.id
_entity.type
_entity.pdbx_description
1 polymer ?
#
loop_
_entity_poly.entity_id
_entity_poly.type
_entity_poly.pdbx_seq_one_letter_code
_entity_poly.pdbx_strand_id
1 'polypeptide(L)'
;MIEQQKQWVFTELVKDPNNIEQLISYTIYKGFKNEIADNARKMGKTEDEINEELAKYHNYCISSQKQLDVFRDKAKNTLDAYIFTANHNMTKRFNAEIIKIKNHYDKELELAQKKLKIAEKKALNKLSKGAVLYSQKIKEPEHLWDKILDLLWRLMKFLFSGVPKLFATAFSVGLMFTIYTAFDEDATTGLRKGLYKIVDMTVPGKDIHETTDNITNSGTEKTSSSNSQAQQG
;
A
#
# COMPACT_ATOMS: atom_id res chain seq x y z
N MET A 1 59.07 42.76 12.25
CA MET A 1 58.01 43.29 11.36
C MET A 1 57.07 42.14 11.10
N ILE A 2 55.80 42.23 11.51
CA ILE A 2 54.82 41.17 11.29
C ILE A 2 54.39 41.31 9.83
N GLU A 3 54.80 40.37 8.97
CA GLU A 3 54.24 40.27 7.62
C GLU A 3 52.71 40.18 7.76
N GLN A 4 51.99 41.18 7.28
CA GLN A 4 50.54 41.11 7.16
C GLN A 4 50.25 40.02 6.12
N GLN A 5 50.00 38.81 6.61
CA GLN A 5 49.61 37.67 5.82
C GLN A 5 48.40 38.09 4.98
N LYS A 6 48.58 38.16 3.65
CA LYS A 6 47.55 38.60 2.71
C LYS A 6 46.31 37.72 2.92
N GLN A 7 45.30 38.27 3.58
CA GLN A 7 44.05 37.56 3.83
C GLN A 7 43.30 37.44 2.51
N TRP A 8 42.83 36.24 2.20
CA TRP A 8 42.06 35.97 0.99
C TRP A 8 40.63 35.68 1.39
N VAL A 9 39.67 36.37 0.77
CA VAL A 9 38.22 36.12 0.96
C VAL A 9 37.87 34.64 0.74
N PHE A 10 38.60 33.95 -0.15
CA PHE A 10 38.44 32.50 -0.34
C PHE A 10 38.67 31.72 0.95
N THR A 11 39.76 31.96 1.66
CA THR A 11 40.10 31.27 2.92
C THR A 11 39.11 31.59 4.03
N GLU A 12 38.42 32.74 3.97
CA GLU A 12 37.38 33.09 4.94
C GLU A 12 36.01 32.49 4.63
N LEU A 13 35.64 32.39 3.36
CA LEU A 13 34.36 31.82 2.95
C LEU A 13 34.40 30.29 2.82
N VAL A 14 35.53 29.74 2.37
CA VAL A 14 35.72 28.32 2.08
C VAL A 14 36.72 27.73 3.06
N LYS A 15 36.18 27.06 4.09
CA LYS A 15 36.94 26.28 5.07
C LYS A 15 37.04 24.81 4.65
N ASP A 16 36.02 24.30 3.95
CA ASP A 16 35.99 22.96 3.39
C ASP A 16 35.74 23.04 1.87
N PRO A 17 36.69 22.59 1.02
CA PRO A 17 36.54 22.61 -0.43
C PRO A 17 35.44 21.66 -0.94
N ASN A 18 34.96 20.71 -0.13
CA ASN A 18 33.84 19.84 -0.50
C ASN A 18 32.48 20.43 -0.12
N ASN A 19 32.45 21.54 0.62
CA ASN A 19 31.22 22.19 1.00
C ASN A 19 30.71 23.09 -0.13
N ILE A 20 29.68 22.60 -0.84
CA ILE A 20 29.06 23.27 -1.98
C ILE A 20 28.51 24.65 -1.59
N GLU A 21 27.91 24.79 -0.40
CA GLU A 21 27.37 26.09 0.07
C GLU A 21 28.49 27.13 0.16
N GLN A 22 29.63 26.77 0.74
CA GLN A 22 30.79 27.66 0.87
C GLN A 22 31.38 28.04 -0.50
N LEU A 23 31.46 27.09 -1.43
CA LEU A 23 31.88 27.36 -2.81
C LEU A 23 30.92 28.32 -3.51
N ILE A 24 29.61 28.14 -3.33
CA ILE A 24 28.60 29.05 -3.87
C ILE A 24 28.76 30.43 -3.24
N SER A 25 29.00 30.55 -1.93
CA SER A 25 29.24 31.85 -1.28
C SER A 25 30.42 32.60 -1.91
N TYR A 26 31.53 31.90 -2.16
CA TYR A 26 32.68 32.49 -2.83
C TYR A 26 32.38 32.88 -4.29
N THR A 27 31.57 32.08 -4.98
CA THR A 27 31.14 32.38 -6.36
C THR A 27 30.26 33.63 -6.40
N ILE A 28 29.35 33.78 -5.43
CA ILE A 28 28.52 34.98 -5.25
C ILE A 28 29.41 36.21 -5.01
N TYR A 29 30.41 36.12 -4.14
CA TYR A 29 31.40 37.18 -3.93
C TYR A 29 32.08 37.59 -5.24
N LYS A 30 32.55 36.62 -6.05
CA LYS A 30 33.15 36.94 -7.36
C LYS A 30 32.15 37.60 -8.30
N GLY A 31 30.88 37.18 -8.28
CA GLY A 31 29.81 37.79 -9.07
C GLY A 31 29.66 39.28 -8.76
N PHE A 32 29.57 39.64 -7.48
CA PHE A 32 29.50 41.04 -7.05
C PHE A 32 30.76 41.83 -7.40
N LYS A 33 31.94 41.22 -7.24
CA LYS A 33 33.21 41.85 -7.64
C LYS A 33 33.21 42.18 -9.14
N ASN A 34 32.69 41.27 -9.97
CA ASN A 34 32.57 41.50 -11.40
C ASN A 34 31.53 42.58 -11.73
N GLU A 35 30.39 42.59 -11.04
CA GLU A 35 29.36 43.61 -11.21
C GLU A 35 29.87 45.02 -10.89
N ILE A 36 30.68 45.17 -9.82
CA ILE A 36 31.34 46.44 -9.50
C ILE A 36 32.27 46.87 -10.64
N ALA A 37 33.09 45.95 -11.15
CA ALA A 37 33.99 46.24 -12.27
C ALA A 37 33.23 46.67 -13.53
N ASP A 38 32.17 45.94 -13.89
CA ASP A 38 31.37 46.23 -15.08
C ASP A 38 30.62 47.56 -14.96
N ASN A 39 30.11 47.88 -13.76
CA ASN A 39 29.47 49.18 -13.51
C ASN A 39 30.49 50.32 -13.58
N ALA A 40 31.70 50.13 -13.04
CA ALA A 40 32.76 51.13 -13.11
C ALA A 40 33.25 51.37 -14.56
N ARG A 41 33.37 50.31 -15.38
CA ARG A 41 33.64 50.43 -16.82
C ARG A 41 32.55 51.19 -17.57
N LYS A 42 31.28 50.90 -17.27
CA LYS A 42 30.12 51.64 -17.85
C LYS A 42 30.13 53.12 -17.49
N MET A 43 30.69 53.49 -16.34
CA MET A 43 30.87 54.88 -15.93
C MET A 43 32.10 55.57 -16.55
N GLY A 44 32.86 54.86 -17.40
CA GLY A 44 34.04 55.40 -18.06
C GLY A 44 35.28 55.52 -17.17
N LYS A 45 35.31 54.84 -16.02
CA LYS A 45 36.50 54.80 -15.16
C LYS A 45 37.65 54.05 -15.86
N THR A 46 38.87 54.44 -15.55
CA THR A 46 40.08 53.77 -16.01
C THR A 46 40.28 52.44 -15.29
N GLU A 47 41.04 51.51 -15.89
CA GLU A 47 41.31 50.20 -15.27
C GLU A 47 42.07 50.32 -13.93
N ASP A 48 42.89 51.36 -13.75
CA ASP A 48 43.57 51.62 -12.48
C ASP A 48 42.59 52.01 -11.37
N GLU A 49 41.65 52.91 -11.67
CA GLU A 49 40.59 53.30 -10.73
C GLU A 49 39.66 52.13 -10.39
N ILE A 50 39.36 51.28 -11.37
CA ILE A 50 38.59 50.04 -11.18
C ILE A 50 39.34 49.12 -10.21
N ASN A 51 40.64 48.90 -10.41
CA ASN A 51 41.43 48.03 -9.55
C ASN A 51 41.49 48.55 -8.10
N GLU A 52 41.61 49.86 -7.89
CA GLU A 52 41.53 50.46 -6.57
C GLU A 52 40.17 50.24 -5.90
N GLU A 53 39.08 50.42 -6.64
CA GLU A 53 37.72 50.22 -6.15
C GLU A 53 37.47 48.75 -5.77
N LEU A 54 37.95 47.82 -6.60
CA LEU A 54 37.89 46.38 -6.32
C LEU A 54 38.75 45.99 -5.11
N ALA A 55 39.90 46.63 -4.90
CA ALA A 55 40.74 46.40 -3.72
C ALA A 55 40.08 46.93 -2.44
N LYS A 56 39.48 48.13 -2.49
CA LYS A 56 38.69 48.69 -1.38
C LYS A 56 37.52 47.76 -1.01
N TYR A 57 36.79 47.27 -2.02
CA TYR A 57 35.70 46.32 -1.82
C TYR A 57 36.18 45.00 -1.20
N HIS A 58 37.30 44.45 -1.69
CA HIS A 58 37.89 43.23 -1.14
C HIS A 58 38.26 43.39 0.34
N ASN A 59 38.95 44.49 0.69
CA ASN A 59 39.34 44.77 2.06
C ASN A 59 38.13 44.97 2.97
N TYR A 60 37.08 45.63 2.48
CA TYR A 60 35.80 45.77 3.19
C TYR A 60 35.14 44.41 3.48
N CYS A 61 35.13 43.50 2.51
CA CYS A 61 34.55 42.17 2.69
C CYS A 61 35.33 41.35 3.73
N ILE A 62 36.66 41.48 3.78
CA ILE A 62 37.49 40.78 4.77
C ILE A 62 37.30 41.37 6.17
N SER A 63 37.22 42.69 6.30
CA SER A 63 37.11 43.36 7.60
C SER A 63 35.71 43.25 8.22
N SER A 64 34.69 42.97 7.40
CA SER A 64 33.29 42.90 7.84
C SER A 64 32.78 41.47 7.88
N GLN A 65 32.72 40.87 9.07
CA GLN A 65 32.13 39.54 9.26
C GLN A 65 30.67 39.48 8.76
N LYS A 66 29.92 40.56 8.98
CA LYS A 66 28.54 40.71 8.51
C LYS A 66 28.43 40.56 6.98
N GLN A 67 29.40 41.09 6.24
CA GLN A 67 29.40 40.98 4.77
C GLN A 67 29.68 39.53 4.31
N LEU A 68 30.56 38.82 5.00
CA LEU A 68 30.82 37.40 4.75
C LEU A 68 29.57 36.55 5.03
N ASP A 69 28.84 36.86 6.11
CA ASP A 69 27.61 36.16 6.47
C ASP A 69 26.50 36.40 5.43
N VAL A 70 26.40 37.61 4.87
CA VAL A 70 25.48 37.89 3.75
C VAL A 70 25.76 36.98 2.55
N PHE A 71 27.03 36.70 2.21
CA PHE A 71 27.35 35.78 1.12
C PHE A 71 27.02 34.33 1.46
N ARG A 72 27.19 33.92 2.72
CA ARG A 72 26.81 32.59 3.22
C ARG A 72 25.30 32.39 3.17
N ASP A 73 24.55 33.33 3.74
CA ASP A 73 23.10 33.31 3.74
C ASP A 73 22.52 33.30 2.31
N LYS A 74 23.10 34.10 1.41
CA LYS A 74 22.66 34.13 0.01
C LYS A 74 22.94 32.80 -0.70
N ALA A 75 24.09 32.18 -0.43
CA ALA A 75 24.42 30.86 -0.96
C ALA A 75 23.44 29.80 -0.48
N LYS A 76 23.19 29.76 0.83
CA LYS A 76 22.23 28.86 1.45
C LYS A 76 20.84 29.00 0.85
N ASN A 77 20.33 30.23 0.79
CA ASN A 77 19.01 30.52 0.22
C ASN A 77 18.91 30.12 -1.26
N THR A 78 19.98 30.33 -2.03
CA THR A 78 20.02 29.96 -3.45
C THR A 78 20.02 28.43 -3.62
N LEU A 79 20.81 27.74 -2.81
CA LEU A 79 20.87 26.27 -2.82
C LEU A 79 19.54 25.65 -2.39
N ASP A 80 18.95 26.16 -1.30
CA ASP A 80 17.65 25.71 -0.80
C ASP A 80 16.55 25.92 -1.84
N ALA A 81 16.52 27.09 -2.50
CA ALA A 81 15.57 27.37 -3.57
C ALA A 81 15.73 26.41 -4.76
N TYR A 82 16.97 26.08 -5.13
CA TYR A 82 17.25 25.14 -6.21
C TYR A 82 16.82 23.72 -5.84
N ILE A 83 17.16 23.24 -4.64
CA ILE A 83 16.77 21.92 -4.13
C ILE A 83 15.25 21.83 -4.05
N PHE A 84 14.59 22.85 -3.51
CA PHE A 84 13.14 22.91 -3.43
C PHE A 84 12.50 22.81 -4.82
N THR A 85 12.99 23.58 -5.78
CA THR A 85 12.49 23.57 -7.16
C THR A 85 12.71 22.22 -7.84
N ALA A 86 13.90 21.63 -7.68
CA ALA A 86 14.22 20.32 -8.22
C ALA A 86 13.30 19.23 -7.65
N ASN A 87 13.14 19.20 -6.32
CA ASN A 87 12.27 18.24 -5.64
C ASN A 87 10.80 18.43 -6.02
N HIS A 88 10.33 19.66 -6.11
CA HIS A 88 8.96 19.96 -6.53
C HIS A 88 8.70 19.47 -7.96
N ASN A 89 9.61 19.77 -8.88
CA ASN A 89 9.50 19.34 -10.28
C ASN A 89 9.55 17.82 -10.42
N MET A 90 10.43 17.17 -9.65
CA MET A 90 10.55 15.72 -9.64
C MET A 90 9.28 15.05 -9.10
N THR A 91 8.75 15.54 -7.98
CA THR A 91 7.47 15.09 -7.40
C THR A 91 6.31 15.26 -8.38
N LYS A 92 6.23 16.40 -9.06
CA LYS A 92 5.22 16.65 -10.09
C LYS A 92 5.30 15.65 -11.23
N ARG A 93 6.51 15.35 -11.72
CA ARG A 93 6.72 14.35 -12.80
C ARG A 93 6.35 12.94 -12.34
N PHE A 94 6.78 12.54 -11.15
CA PHE A 94 6.43 11.23 -10.61
C PHE A 94 4.92 11.07 -10.40
N ASN A 95 4.25 12.07 -9.83
CA ASN A 95 2.80 12.03 -9.67
C ASN A 95 2.07 11.93 -11.01
N ALA A 96 2.51 12.68 -12.02
CA ALA A 96 1.95 12.58 -13.36
C ALA A 96 2.13 11.16 -13.95
N GLU A 97 3.29 10.55 -13.77
CA GLU A 97 3.57 9.21 -14.28
C GLU A 97 2.79 8.12 -13.53
N ILE A 98 2.68 8.24 -12.20
CA ILE A 98 1.84 7.35 -11.37
C ILE A 98 0.38 7.41 -11.84
N ILE A 99 -0.14 8.60 -12.12
CA ILE A 99 -1.51 8.78 -12.63
C ILE A 99 -1.67 8.10 -13.99
N LYS A 100 -0.72 8.25 -14.91
CA LYS A 100 -0.78 7.55 -16.21
C LYS A 100 -0.79 6.04 -16.05
N ILE A 101 0.09 5.51 -15.20
CA ILE A 101 0.20 4.06 -14.95
C ILE A 101 -1.11 3.54 -14.33
N LYS A 102 -1.66 4.23 -13.33
CA LYS A 102 -2.96 3.87 -12.74
C LYS A 102 -4.07 3.86 -13.79
N ASN A 103 -4.18 4.94 -14.58
CA ASN A 103 -5.17 5.02 -15.65
C ASN A 103 -5.01 3.93 -16.72
N HIS A 104 -3.78 3.49 -16.98
CA HIS A 104 -3.51 2.37 -17.89
C HIS A 104 -4.06 1.06 -17.31
N TYR A 105 -3.72 0.74 -16.07
CA TYR A 105 -4.20 -0.47 -15.41
C TYR A 105 -5.71 -0.48 -15.19
N ASP A 106 -6.32 0.65 -14.85
CA ASP A 106 -7.78 0.75 -14.70
C ASP A 106 -8.49 0.42 -16.03
N LYS A 107 -7.95 0.90 -17.16
CA LYS A 107 -8.46 0.56 -18.49
C LYS A 107 -8.28 -0.92 -18.81
N GLU A 108 -7.13 -1.50 -18.49
CA GLU A 108 -6.87 -2.92 -18.71
C GLU A 108 -7.80 -3.81 -17.87
N LEU A 109 -8.04 -3.44 -16.60
CA LEU A 109 -8.99 -4.12 -15.73
C LEU A 109 -10.41 -4.05 -16.28
N GLU A 110 -10.85 -2.88 -16.75
CA GLU A 110 -12.16 -2.72 -17.36
C GLU A 110 -12.31 -3.60 -18.62
N LEU A 111 -11.28 -3.64 -19.47
CA LEU A 111 -11.25 -4.49 -20.66
C LEU A 111 -11.26 -5.99 -20.31
N ALA A 112 -10.47 -6.39 -19.31
CA ALA A 112 -10.44 -7.77 -18.83
C ALA A 112 -11.81 -8.19 -18.28
N GLN A 113 -12.45 -7.36 -17.46
CA GLN A 113 -13.80 -7.60 -16.94
C GLN A 113 -14.85 -7.69 -18.05
N LYS A 114 -14.79 -6.80 -19.05
CA LYS A 114 -15.69 -6.88 -20.22
C LYS A 114 -15.53 -8.18 -20.98
N LYS A 115 -14.28 -8.62 -21.23
CA LYS A 115 -14.00 -9.90 -21.89
C LYS A 115 -14.52 -11.08 -21.08
N LEU A 116 -14.35 -11.05 -19.77
CA LEU A 116 -14.84 -12.09 -18.85
C LEU A 116 -16.37 -12.19 -18.92
N LYS A 117 -17.09 -11.07 -18.80
CA LYS A 117 -18.56 -11.03 -18.93
C LYS A 117 -19.06 -11.54 -20.29
N ILE A 118 -18.36 -11.23 -21.38
CA ILE A 118 -18.69 -11.74 -22.72
C ILE A 118 -18.46 -13.26 -22.79
N ALA A 119 -17.34 -13.74 -22.24
CA ALA A 119 -17.02 -15.16 -22.19
C ALA A 119 -18.04 -15.95 -21.36
N GLU A 120 -18.43 -15.43 -20.19
CA GLU A 120 -19.49 -16.01 -19.35
C GLU A 120 -20.82 -16.08 -20.07
N LYS A 121 -21.27 -14.98 -20.70
CA LYS A 121 -22.51 -14.98 -21.49
C LYS A 121 -22.44 -16.00 -22.63
N LYS A 122 -21.29 -16.13 -23.29
CA LYS A 122 -21.08 -17.12 -24.36
C LYS A 122 -21.10 -18.55 -23.83
N ALA A 123 -20.52 -18.79 -22.65
CA ALA A 123 -20.55 -20.10 -21.97
C ALA A 123 -21.97 -20.47 -21.53
N LEU A 124 -22.69 -19.55 -20.87
CA LEU A 124 -24.09 -19.71 -20.48
C LEU A 124 -24.98 -19.99 -21.69
N ASN A 125 -24.82 -19.25 -22.78
CA ASN A 125 -25.58 -19.49 -24.01
C ASN A 125 -25.26 -20.85 -24.66
N LYS A 126 -24.04 -21.36 -24.52
CA LYS A 126 -23.69 -22.71 -24.99
C LYS A 126 -24.31 -23.78 -24.10
N LEU A 127 -24.23 -23.60 -22.77
CA LEU A 127 -24.84 -24.49 -21.79
C LEU A 127 -26.35 -24.54 -21.94
N SER A 128 -27.03 -23.39 -22.11
CA SER A 128 -28.47 -23.33 -22.28
C SER A 128 -28.92 -24.00 -23.58
N LYS A 129 -28.22 -23.75 -24.69
CA LYS A 129 -28.48 -24.45 -25.96
C LYS A 129 -28.28 -25.96 -25.82
N GLY A 130 -27.22 -26.38 -25.12
CA GLY A 130 -27.00 -27.79 -24.79
C GLY A 130 -28.15 -28.36 -23.97
N ALA A 131 -28.54 -27.70 -22.88
CA ALA A 131 -29.62 -28.11 -21.99
C ALA A 131 -30.97 -28.23 -22.72
N VAL A 132 -31.28 -27.30 -23.63
CA VAL A 132 -32.48 -27.36 -24.48
C VAL A 132 -32.43 -28.57 -25.43
N LEU A 133 -31.27 -28.86 -26.03
CA LEU A 133 -31.10 -30.05 -26.87
C LEU A 133 -31.19 -31.35 -26.05
N TYR A 134 -30.71 -31.36 -24.81
CA TYR A 134 -30.85 -32.50 -23.90
C TYR A 134 -32.30 -32.67 -23.45
N SER A 135 -33.01 -31.61 -23.07
CA SER A 135 -34.41 -31.68 -22.63
C SER A 135 -35.34 -32.14 -23.75
N GLN A 136 -35.08 -31.74 -25.01
CA GLN A 136 -35.84 -32.23 -26.17
C GLN A 136 -35.58 -33.71 -26.50
N LYS A 137 -34.42 -34.27 -26.11
CA LYS A 137 -34.10 -35.69 -26.29
C LYS A 137 -34.60 -36.57 -25.15
N ILE A 138 -34.96 -35.98 -24.02
CA ILE A 138 -35.63 -36.69 -22.92
C ILE A 138 -37.12 -36.75 -23.29
N LYS A 139 -37.54 -37.87 -23.90
CA LYS A 139 -38.96 -38.25 -23.89
C LYS A 139 -39.42 -38.29 -22.43
N GLU A 140 -40.56 -37.67 -22.16
CA GLU A 140 -41.18 -37.56 -20.84
C GLU A 140 -41.06 -38.88 -20.07
N PRO A 141 -40.38 -38.90 -18.91
CA PRO A 141 -40.34 -40.10 -18.09
C PRO A 141 -41.67 -40.20 -17.35
N GLU A 142 -42.69 -40.77 -18.00
CA GLU A 142 -44.04 -40.95 -17.46
C GLU A 142 -44.08 -41.65 -16.09
N HIS A 143 -43.00 -42.30 -15.64
CA HIS A 143 -42.96 -43.07 -14.40
C HIS A 143 -41.85 -42.73 -13.40
N LEU A 144 -41.02 -41.69 -13.64
CA LEU A 144 -40.01 -41.30 -12.65
C LEU A 144 -40.64 -40.52 -11.48
N TRP A 145 -41.60 -39.64 -11.76
CA TRP A 145 -42.33 -38.92 -10.72
C TRP A 145 -43.17 -39.85 -9.86
N ASP A 146 -43.81 -40.85 -10.44
CA ASP A 146 -44.56 -41.87 -9.69
C ASP A 146 -43.66 -42.66 -8.74
N LYS A 147 -42.45 -43.05 -9.19
CA LYS A 147 -41.47 -43.76 -8.36
C LYS A 147 -40.88 -42.89 -7.26
N ILE A 148 -40.62 -41.61 -7.54
CA ILE A 148 -40.12 -40.65 -6.54
C ILE A 148 -41.20 -40.37 -5.50
N LEU A 149 -42.45 -40.19 -5.92
CA LEU A 149 -43.59 -40.01 -5.02
C LEU A 149 -43.84 -41.27 -4.18
N ASP A 150 -43.73 -42.48 -4.75
CA ASP A 150 -43.87 -43.73 -3.98
C ASP A 150 -42.72 -43.88 -2.96
N LEU A 151 -41.49 -43.54 -3.32
CA LEU A 151 -40.35 -43.52 -2.38
C LEU A 151 -40.56 -42.51 -1.26
N LEU A 152 -41.01 -41.29 -1.59
CA LEU A 152 -41.32 -40.23 -0.63
C LEU A 152 -42.47 -40.64 0.30
N TRP A 153 -43.50 -41.30 -0.24
CA TRP A 153 -44.64 -41.78 0.52
C TRP A 153 -44.26 -42.94 1.45
N ARG A 154 -43.38 -43.85 1.01
CA ARG A 154 -42.80 -44.90 1.86
C ARG A 154 -41.91 -44.33 2.95
N LEU A 155 -41.12 -43.29 2.66
CA LEU A 155 -40.33 -42.55 3.65
C LEU A 155 -41.21 -41.82 4.68
N MET A 156 -42.27 -41.16 4.22
CA MET A 156 -43.24 -40.51 5.10
C MET A 156 -43.97 -41.52 5.99
N LYS A 157 -44.36 -42.67 5.43
CA LYS A 157 -44.92 -43.79 6.21
C LYS A 157 -43.92 -44.33 7.22
N PHE A 158 -42.65 -44.52 6.84
CA PHE A 158 -41.59 -44.95 7.74
C PHE A 158 -41.34 -43.96 8.88
N LEU A 159 -41.36 -42.65 8.60
CA LEU A 159 -41.19 -41.59 9.62
C LEU A 159 -42.36 -41.54 10.60
N PHE A 160 -43.56 -41.93 10.19
CA PHE A 160 -44.77 -41.96 11.04
C PHE A 160 -45.10 -43.35 11.62
N SER A 161 -44.51 -44.44 11.12
CA SER A 161 -44.86 -45.82 11.52
C SER A 161 -44.18 -46.30 12.81
N GLY A 162 -43.75 -45.39 13.68
CA GLY A 162 -43.25 -45.73 15.03
C GLY A 162 -41.77 -46.11 15.13
N VAL A 163 -40.94 -45.70 14.16
CA VAL A 163 -39.46 -45.78 14.28
C VAL A 163 -39.01 -44.92 15.47
N PRO A 164 -37.95 -45.30 16.23
CA PRO A 164 -37.47 -44.52 17.35
C PRO A 164 -37.24 -43.06 16.96
N LYS A 165 -37.86 -42.13 17.71
CA LYS A 165 -37.94 -40.68 17.43
C LYS A 165 -36.60 -40.01 17.07
N LEU A 166 -35.48 -40.64 17.42
CA LEU A 166 -34.10 -40.21 17.16
C LEU A 166 -33.71 -40.25 15.68
N PHE A 167 -34.16 -41.24 14.90
CA PHE A 167 -33.81 -41.32 13.47
C PHE A 167 -34.58 -40.30 12.64
N ALA A 168 -35.84 -40.03 13.00
CA ALA A 168 -36.67 -39.03 12.34
C ALA A 168 -36.12 -37.60 12.54
N THR A 169 -35.60 -37.31 13.74
CA THR A 169 -34.96 -36.02 14.02
C THR A 169 -33.64 -35.87 13.26
N ALA A 170 -32.79 -36.90 13.24
CA ALA A 170 -31.54 -36.86 12.47
C ALA A 170 -31.80 -36.65 10.97
N PHE A 171 -32.80 -37.32 10.40
CA PHE A 171 -33.17 -37.17 8.99
C PHE A 171 -33.81 -35.81 8.69
N SER A 172 -34.70 -35.30 9.55
CA SER A 172 -35.33 -33.99 9.39
C SER A 172 -34.31 -32.85 9.48
N VAL A 173 -33.36 -32.93 10.43
CA VAL A 173 -32.25 -31.97 10.54
C VAL A 173 -31.39 -32.03 9.28
N GLY A 174 -31.02 -33.23 8.80
CA GLY A 174 -30.26 -33.40 7.56
C GLY A 174 -30.97 -32.79 6.34
N LEU A 175 -32.27 -33.02 6.20
CA LEU A 175 -33.06 -32.48 5.08
C LEU A 175 -33.16 -30.95 5.13
N MET A 176 -33.49 -30.37 6.28
CA MET A 176 -33.50 -28.92 6.47
C MET A 176 -32.13 -28.31 6.15
N PHE A 177 -31.07 -29.01 6.52
CA PHE A 177 -29.71 -28.59 6.26
C PHE A 177 -29.33 -28.62 4.78
N THR A 178 -29.71 -29.68 4.04
CA THR A 178 -29.46 -29.74 2.59
C THR A 178 -30.18 -28.63 1.83
N ILE A 179 -31.38 -28.26 2.27
CA ILE A 179 -32.12 -27.12 1.72
C ILE A 179 -31.39 -25.82 2.10
N TYR A 180 -30.95 -25.67 3.35
CA TYR A 180 -30.24 -24.47 3.81
C TYR A 180 -28.85 -24.27 3.16
N THR A 181 -28.05 -25.33 3.00
CA THR A 181 -26.73 -25.31 2.32
C THR A 181 -26.83 -25.00 0.83
N ALA A 182 -27.98 -25.26 0.21
CA ALA A 182 -28.22 -24.89 -1.19
C ALA A 182 -28.40 -23.36 -1.36
N PHE A 183 -28.61 -22.63 -0.26
CA PHE A 183 -28.78 -21.17 -0.24
C PHE A 183 -27.68 -20.42 0.53
N ASP A 184 -26.83 -21.11 1.33
CA ASP A 184 -25.80 -20.48 2.16
C ASP A 184 -24.53 -21.36 2.30
N GLU A 185 -23.34 -20.82 1.99
CA GLU A 185 -22.07 -21.57 1.90
C GLU A 185 -21.49 -22.02 3.26
N ASP A 186 -21.89 -21.42 4.38
CA ASP A 186 -21.22 -21.59 5.69
C ASP A 186 -21.84 -22.69 6.59
N ALA A 187 -22.76 -23.46 6.03
CA ALA A 187 -23.60 -24.37 6.76
C ALA A 187 -22.83 -25.61 7.29
N THR A 188 -21.79 -26.10 6.62
CA THR A 188 -21.08 -27.35 7.04
C THR A 188 -20.59 -27.38 8.50
N THR A 189 -20.31 -26.22 9.10
CA THR A 189 -19.89 -26.05 10.51
C THR A 189 -21.01 -26.36 11.53
N GLY A 190 -22.27 -26.06 11.19
CA GLY A 190 -23.43 -26.34 12.04
C GLY A 190 -23.75 -27.83 12.16
N LEU A 191 -23.57 -28.58 11.06
CA LEU A 191 -23.82 -30.03 11.01
C LEU A 191 -22.88 -30.80 11.94
N ARG A 192 -21.58 -30.45 11.97
CA ARG A 192 -20.62 -31.08 12.87
C ARG A 192 -21.01 -30.90 14.33
N LYS A 193 -21.36 -29.68 14.73
CA LYS A 193 -21.80 -29.39 16.11
C LYS A 193 -23.08 -30.14 16.49
N GLY A 194 -24.04 -30.25 15.57
CA GLY A 194 -25.27 -31.01 15.78
C GLY A 194 -25.02 -32.52 15.92
N LEU A 195 -24.18 -33.09 15.05
CA LEU A 195 -23.81 -34.51 15.08
C LEU A 195 -23.03 -34.87 16.34
N TYR A 196 -22.06 -34.06 16.76
CA TYR A 196 -21.31 -34.29 18.00
C TYR A 196 -22.23 -34.28 19.23
N LYS A 197 -23.20 -33.37 19.28
CA LYS A 197 -24.17 -33.31 20.38
C LYS A 197 -25.10 -34.52 20.43
N ILE A 198 -25.44 -35.10 19.28
CA ILE A 198 -26.25 -36.33 19.22
C ILE A 198 -25.40 -37.56 19.61
N VAL A 199 -24.13 -37.60 19.21
CA VAL A 199 -23.19 -38.66 19.60
C VAL A 199 -22.95 -38.64 21.11
N ASP A 200 -22.72 -37.46 21.70
CA ASP A 200 -22.59 -37.29 23.17
C ASP A 200 -23.85 -37.76 23.92
N MET A 201 -25.02 -37.53 23.34
CA MET A 201 -26.29 -37.86 23.97
C MET A 201 -26.69 -39.35 23.79
N THR A 202 -25.97 -40.10 22.94
CA THR A 202 -26.28 -41.50 22.61
C THR A 202 -25.23 -42.51 23.09
N VAL A 203 -24.09 -42.05 23.61
CA VAL A 203 -23.05 -42.90 24.22
C VAL A 203 -23.01 -42.66 25.73
N PRO A 204 -23.53 -43.57 26.57
CA PRO A 204 -23.41 -43.40 28.02
C PRO A 204 -22.02 -43.86 28.47
N GLY A 205 -21.12 -42.92 28.75
CA GLY A 205 -19.83 -43.27 29.36
C GLY A 205 -18.75 -42.18 29.35
N LYS A 206 -18.67 -41.47 30.49
CA LYS A 206 -17.61 -40.58 31.00
C LYS A 206 -17.34 -39.28 30.25
N ASP A 207 -17.67 -38.18 30.95
CA ASP A 207 -17.20 -36.83 30.68
C ASP A 207 -15.68 -36.82 30.41
N ILE A 208 -15.31 -36.38 29.20
CA ILE A 208 -13.96 -35.88 28.94
C ILE A 208 -14.10 -34.36 28.87
N HIS A 209 -14.14 -33.73 30.03
CA HIS A 209 -13.71 -32.34 30.14
C HIS A 209 -12.19 -32.31 29.88
N GLU A 210 -11.78 -32.14 28.63
CA GLU A 210 -10.56 -31.39 28.30
C GLU A 210 -10.42 -31.13 26.80
N THR A 211 -10.02 -29.90 26.49
CA THR A 211 -9.59 -29.36 25.18
C THR A 211 -10.64 -28.65 24.33
N THR A 212 -11.23 -27.59 24.88
CA THR A 212 -11.74 -26.44 24.09
C THR A 212 -11.31 -25.09 24.67
N ASP A 213 -10.13 -25.01 25.28
CA ASP A 213 -9.48 -23.72 25.60
C ASP A 213 -8.20 -23.57 24.79
N ASN A 214 -8.35 -23.37 23.49
CA ASN A 214 -7.38 -22.71 22.59
C ASN A 214 -7.94 -22.80 21.16
N ILE A 215 -8.72 -21.80 20.74
CA ILE A 215 -8.77 -21.15 19.40
C ILE A 215 -9.88 -20.09 19.50
N THR A 216 -9.81 -19.20 20.50
CA THR A 216 -10.59 -17.94 20.50
C THR A 216 -10.04 -17.02 21.60
N ASN A 217 -8.82 -16.50 21.41
CA ASN A 217 -8.42 -15.16 21.86
C ASN A 217 -6.90 -14.94 21.67
N SER A 218 -6.52 -14.36 20.54
CA SER A 218 -5.37 -13.44 20.48
C SER A 218 -5.48 -12.62 19.20
N GLY A 219 -6.08 -11.45 19.30
CA GLY A 219 -6.31 -10.60 18.14
C GLY A 219 -6.70 -9.17 18.48
N THR A 220 -6.05 -8.53 19.46
CA THR A 220 -5.98 -7.06 19.53
C THR A 220 -4.81 -6.57 20.40
N GLU A 221 -3.85 -5.97 19.69
CA GLU A 221 -3.11 -4.74 20.02
C GLU A 221 -2.12 -4.65 21.21
N LYS A 222 -0.87 -4.30 20.82
CA LYS A 222 0.00 -3.19 21.30
C LYS A 222 0.29 -3.16 22.82
N THR A 223 1.52 -3.01 23.32
CA THR A 223 2.60 -2.09 22.91
C THR A 223 3.79 -2.30 23.85
N SER A 224 4.99 -1.99 23.36
CA SER A 224 6.07 -1.27 24.08
C SER A 224 6.94 -1.97 25.14
N SER A 225 8.23 -2.00 24.78
CA SER A 225 9.38 -1.51 25.55
C SER A 225 10.19 -2.48 26.42
N SER A 226 11.42 -2.70 25.95
CA SER A 226 12.71 -2.56 26.68
C SER A 226 12.96 -3.53 27.86
N ASN A 227 14.15 -3.98 28.22
CA ASN A 227 15.52 -3.68 27.85
C ASN A 227 16.39 -4.77 28.54
N SER A 228 17.45 -5.20 27.86
CA SER A 228 18.80 -5.53 28.35
C SER A 228 19.09 -6.46 29.54
N GLN A 229 20.28 -7.06 29.43
CA GLN A 229 21.13 -7.74 30.43
C GLN A 229 20.76 -9.19 30.79
N ALA A 230 21.68 -10.16 30.88
CA ALA A 230 23.11 -10.22 30.58
C ALA A 230 23.49 -11.71 30.48
N GLN A 231 24.46 -12.02 29.60
CA GLN A 231 25.13 -13.31 29.55
C GLN A 231 25.88 -13.58 30.85
N GLN A 232 25.70 -14.79 31.38
CA GLN A 232 26.55 -15.41 32.41
C GLN A 232 27.33 -16.55 31.75
N GLY A 233 28.56 -16.78 32.26
CA GLY A 233 29.22 -18.09 32.23
C GLY A 233 30.24 -18.28 31.14
#